data_AF-A0A2E4YCF4-F1
#
_entry.id   AF-A0A2E4YCF4-F1
#
_cell.length_a   1.000
_cell.length_b   1.000
_cell.length_c   1.000
_cell.angle_alpha   90.00
_cell.angle_beta   90.00
_cell.angle_gamma   90.00
#
_symmetry.space_group_name_H-M   'P 1'
#
loop_
_entity.id
_entity.type
_entity.pdbx_description
1 polymer ?
#
loop_
_entity_poly.entity_id
_entity_poly.type
_entity_poly.pdbx_seq_one_letter_code
_entity_poly.pdbx_strand_id
1 'polypeptide(L)'
;MTQFDKEKFHYHGGYLMYHGTYEGQPTYEEVYGKDKIHPSRIGMPVELFIARFKYVFFQGAFKNFLVKNFTVEEFAEGYKAGKSPLDMLEAKGFMTPQAKKLCKQNGMKPTQENYKICIRAMSEKYINEAA
;
A
#
# COMPACT_ATOMS: atom_id res chain seq x y z
N MET A 1 15.58 11.47 6.69
CA MET A 1 14.52 10.58 6.22
C MET A 1 14.81 9.15 6.67
N THR A 2 13.83 8.55 7.32
CA THR A 2 13.91 7.27 8.02
C THR A 2 13.58 6.13 7.07
N GLN A 3 14.37 5.05 7.11
CA GLN A 3 14.05 3.82 6.38
C GLN A 3 13.03 2.98 7.15
N PHE A 4 12.18 2.25 6.44
CA PHE A 4 11.24 1.33 7.07
C PHE A 4 11.97 0.14 7.72
N ASP A 5 11.70 -0.11 9.00
CA ASP A 5 12.11 -1.33 9.69
C ASP A 5 11.04 -2.43 9.52
N LYS A 6 11.45 -3.60 9.03
CA LYS A 6 10.54 -4.74 8.78
C LYS A 6 9.88 -5.27 10.05
N GLU A 7 10.55 -5.15 11.19
CA GLU A 7 10.07 -5.66 12.48
C GLU A 7 9.03 -4.73 13.11
N LYS A 8 8.95 -3.48 12.65
CA LYS A 8 7.98 -2.48 13.11
C LYS A 8 6.64 -2.54 12.37
N PHE A 9 6.50 -3.44 11.41
CA PHE A 9 5.21 -3.67 10.76
C PHE A 9 4.34 -4.61 11.57
N HIS A 10 3.10 -4.19 11.82
CA HIS A 10 2.10 -5.00 12.50
C HIS A 10 0.94 -5.30 11.55
N TYR A 11 0.56 -6.57 11.45
CA TYR A 11 -0.55 -7.00 10.62
C TYR A 11 -1.67 -7.57 11.48
N HIS A 12 -2.84 -6.95 11.44
CA HIS A 12 -4.00 -7.38 12.22
C HIS A 12 -5.30 -7.06 11.47
N GLY A 13 -6.24 -8.01 11.40
CA GLY A 13 -7.57 -7.79 10.81
C GLY A 13 -7.57 -7.34 9.34
N GLY A 14 -6.53 -7.69 8.58
CA GLY A 14 -6.34 -7.22 7.21
C GLY A 14 -5.63 -5.87 7.06
N TYR A 15 -5.28 -5.21 8.16
CA TYR A 15 -4.58 -3.93 8.17
C TYR A 15 -3.08 -4.16 8.38
N LEU A 16 -2.26 -3.55 7.54
CA LEU A 16 -0.82 -3.40 7.76
C LEU A 16 -0.60 -1.99 8.31
N MET A 17 -0.10 -1.91 9.53
CA MET A 17 0.27 -0.68 10.22
C MET A 17 1.79 -0.66 10.44
N TYR A 18 2.38 0.53 10.54
CA TYR A 18 3.77 0.71 10.91
C TYR A 18 3.88 1.44 12.25
N HIS A 19 4.51 0.78 13.21
CA HIS A 19 4.64 1.24 14.61
C HIS A 19 6.00 1.90 14.88
N GLY A 20 6.84 2.09 13.86
CA GLY A 20 8.09 2.82 13.98
C GLY A 20 7.84 4.33 14.03
N THR A 21 8.71 5.04 14.74
CA THR A 21 8.68 6.50 14.80
C THR A 21 9.27 7.12 13.55
N TYR A 22 8.78 8.28 13.15
CA TYR A 22 9.31 9.06 12.03
C TYR A 22 9.18 10.56 12.29
N GLU A 23 9.93 11.36 11.55
CA GLU A 23 9.93 12.81 11.70
C GLU A 23 8.57 13.40 11.27
N GLY A 24 8.00 14.30 12.09
CA GLY A 24 6.69 14.90 11.82
C GLY A 24 5.49 13.97 12.03
N GLN A 25 5.69 12.83 12.71
CA GLN A 25 4.61 11.94 13.11
C GLN A 25 3.64 12.65 14.06
N PRO A 26 2.32 12.70 13.74
CA PRO A 26 1.36 13.34 14.60
C PRO A 26 1.03 12.46 15.81
N THR A 27 0.58 13.09 16.90
CA THR A 27 0.07 12.40 18.08
C THR A 27 -1.42 12.10 17.98
N TYR A 28 -1.91 11.21 18.83
CA TYR A 28 -3.31 10.79 18.82
C TYR A 28 -4.27 11.96 19.07
N GLU A 29 -3.91 12.91 19.94
CA GLU A 29 -4.72 14.08 20.21
C GLU A 29 -4.76 15.07 19.03
N GLU A 30 -3.70 15.17 18.24
CA GLU A 30 -3.66 16.03 17.04
C GLU A 30 -4.57 15.49 15.94
N VAL A 31 -4.64 14.17 15.78
CA VAL A 31 -5.43 13.52 14.72
C VAL A 31 -6.90 13.36 15.10
N TYR A 32 -7.18 12.89 16.32
CA TYR A 32 -8.52 12.49 16.73
C TYR A 32 -9.17 13.45 17.74
N GLY A 33 -8.38 14.30 18.39
CA GLY A 33 -8.82 15.18 19.48
C GLY A 33 -8.73 14.52 20.86
N LYS A 34 -8.27 15.28 21.85
CA LYS A 34 -8.00 14.80 23.22
C LYS A 34 -9.22 14.16 23.90
N ASP A 35 -10.42 14.67 23.63
CA ASP A 35 -11.66 14.19 24.27
C ASP A 35 -12.22 12.89 23.65
N LYS A 36 -11.67 12.47 22.51
CA LYS A 36 -12.14 11.28 21.75
C LYS A 36 -11.20 10.09 21.86
N ILE A 37 -10.11 10.23 22.61
CA ILE A 37 -9.09 9.19 22.78
C ILE A 37 -9.03 8.72 24.22
N HIS A 38 -8.61 7.48 24.41
CA HIS A 38 -8.36 6.95 25.76
C HIS A 38 -7.22 7.76 26.41
N PRO A 39 -7.29 8.10 27.71
CA PRO A 39 -6.27 8.93 28.37
C PRO A 39 -4.83 8.42 28.23
N SER A 40 -4.65 7.09 28.13
CA SER A 40 -3.33 6.49 27.94
C SER A 40 -2.70 6.79 26.57
N ARG A 41 -3.45 7.30 25.59
CA ARG A 41 -2.96 7.63 24.24
C ARG A 41 -2.57 9.09 24.08
N ILE A 42 -2.86 9.93 25.07
CA ILE A 42 -2.50 11.35 25.03
C ILE A 42 -0.98 11.47 25.02
N GLY A 43 -0.43 12.20 24.05
CA GLY A 43 1.00 12.38 23.82
C GLY A 43 1.66 11.19 23.12
N MET A 44 0.92 10.13 22.78
CA MET A 44 1.47 9.00 22.03
C MET A 44 1.43 9.28 20.53
N PRO A 45 2.49 8.91 19.78
CA PRO A 45 2.49 8.99 18.33
C PRO A 45 1.47 8.02 17.71
N VAL A 46 0.80 8.46 16.65
CA VAL A 46 -0.15 7.62 15.89
C VAL A 46 0.62 6.70 14.95
N GLU A 47 0.28 5.41 14.96
CA GLU A 47 0.85 4.44 14.03
C GLU A 47 0.49 4.79 12.58
N LEU A 48 1.44 4.64 11.67
CA LEU A 48 1.24 4.96 10.27
C LEU A 48 0.43 3.86 9.59
N PHE A 49 -0.71 4.21 9.02
CA PHE A 49 -1.46 3.31 8.15
C PHE A 49 -0.67 3.06 6.86
N ILE A 50 -0.46 1.78 6.51
CA ILE A 50 0.29 1.39 5.31
C ILE A 50 -0.67 0.93 4.22
N ALA A 51 -1.46 -0.10 4.49
CA ALA A 51 -2.44 -0.61 3.52
C ALA A 51 -3.41 -1.57 4.18
N ARG A 52 -4.56 -1.77 3.54
CA ARG A 52 -5.52 -2.82 3.90
C ARG A 52 -5.55 -3.90 2.83
N PHE A 53 -5.24 -5.13 3.21
CA PHE A 53 -5.25 -6.31 2.37
C PHE A 53 -6.51 -7.14 2.67
N LYS A 54 -7.62 -6.78 2.02
CA LYS A 54 -8.87 -7.54 2.10
C LYS A 54 -8.97 -8.48 0.89
N TYR A 55 -9.09 -9.79 1.12
CA TYR A 55 -9.20 -10.83 0.08
C TYR A 55 -8.01 -10.92 -0.90
N VAL A 56 -6.87 -10.32 -0.56
CA VAL A 56 -5.69 -10.28 -1.44
C VAL A 56 -4.46 -10.84 -0.73
N PHE A 57 -3.64 -11.58 -1.48
CA PHE A 57 -2.52 -12.35 -0.95
C PHE A 57 -1.14 -11.81 -1.37
N PHE A 58 -1.00 -10.49 -1.57
CA PHE A 58 0.27 -9.87 -2.00
C PHE A 58 0.91 -8.95 -0.96
N GLN A 59 0.45 -9.01 0.29
CA GLN A 59 0.96 -8.18 1.41
C GLN A 59 2.49 -8.29 1.58
N GLY A 60 3.07 -9.49 1.48
CA GLY A 60 4.51 -9.69 1.58
C GLY A 60 5.30 -9.02 0.45
N ALA A 61 4.82 -9.10 -0.79
CA ALA A 61 5.44 -8.45 -1.94
C ALA A 61 5.36 -6.93 -1.84
N PHE A 62 4.21 -6.41 -1.40
CA PHE A 62 3.98 -4.99 -1.14
C PHE A 62 4.96 -4.48 -0.06
N LYS A 63 4.98 -5.13 1.11
CA LYS A 63 5.86 -4.74 2.23
C LYS A 63 7.33 -4.73 1.82
N ASN A 64 7.79 -5.77 1.11
CA ASN A 64 9.18 -5.85 0.66
C ASN A 64 9.54 -4.76 -0.36
N PHE A 65 8.60 -4.38 -1.22
CA PHE A 65 8.83 -3.29 -2.17
C PHE A 65 8.85 -1.94 -1.47
N LEU A 66 7.90 -1.68 -0.57
CA LEU A 66 7.82 -0.46 0.23
C LEU A 66 9.14 -0.21 0.97
N VAL A 67 9.62 -1.19 1.74
CA VAL A 67 10.85 -1.10 2.54
C VAL A 67 12.10 -0.78 1.70
N LYS A 68 12.13 -1.21 0.44
CA LYS A 68 13.30 -1.00 -0.43
C LYS A 68 13.29 0.34 -1.15
N ASN A 69 12.12 0.93 -1.37
CA ASN A 69 11.95 2.03 -2.33
C ASN A 69 11.41 3.31 -1.70
N PHE A 70 10.99 3.29 -0.44
CA PHE A 70 10.39 4.45 0.24
C PHE A 70 11.05 4.70 1.58
N THR A 71 11.09 5.98 1.96
CA THR A 71 11.28 6.40 3.35
C THR A 71 9.92 6.49 4.04
N VAL A 72 9.91 6.46 5.38
CA VAL A 72 8.67 6.53 6.15
C VAL A 72 7.98 7.89 5.91
N GLU A 73 8.74 8.98 5.89
CA GLU A 73 8.22 10.33 5.68
C GLU A 73 7.66 10.51 4.26
N GLU A 74 8.36 10.04 3.22
CA GLU A 74 7.88 10.11 1.83
C GLU A 74 6.53 9.41 1.68
N PHE A 75 6.38 8.23 2.30
CA PHE A 75 5.13 7.49 2.26
C PHE A 75 4.02 8.19 3.04
N ALA A 76 4.33 8.69 4.25
CA ALA A 76 3.37 9.39 5.10
C ALA A 76 2.84 10.68 4.44
N GLU A 77 3.71 11.46 3.80
CA GLU A 77 3.35 12.65 3.04
C GLU A 77 2.45 12.30 1.85
N GLY A 78 2.81 11.27 1.09
CA GLY A 78 2.01 10.80 -0.04
C GLY A 78 0.61 10.37 0.39
N TYR A 79 0.50 9.67 1.52
CA TYR A 79 -0.78 9.29 2.11
C TYR A 79 -1.58 10.50 2.60
N LYS A 80 -0.93 11.45 3.28
CA LYS A 80 -1.55 12.71 3.73
C LYS A 80 -2.07 13.54 2.55
N ALA A 81 -1.41 13.47 1.40
CA ALA A 81 -1.86 14.09 0.15
C ALA A 81 -3.02 13.33 -0.54
N GLY A 82 -3.53 12.25 0.06
CA GLY A 82 -4.67 11.49 -0.44
C GLY A 82 -4.33 10.44 -1.51
N LYS A 83 -3.04 10.13 -1.72
CA LYS A 83 -2.65 9.06 -2.66
C LYS A 83 -2.95 7.70 -2.07
N SER A 84 -3.48 6.79 -2.88
CA SER A 84 -3.69 5.42 -2.42
C SER A 84 -2.34 4.70 -2.24
N PRO A 85 -2.19 3.83 -1.23
CA PRO A 85 -0.97 3.06 -1.03
C PRO A 85 -0.52 2.24 -2.23
N LEU A 86 -1.46 1.71 -3.00
CA LEU A 86 -1.14 0.93 -4.19
C LEU A 86 -0.60 1.83 -5.30
N ASP A 87 -1.27 2.96 -5.59
CA ASP A 87 -0.85 3.89 -6.64
C ASP A 87 0.55 4.45 -6.37
N MET A 88 0.86 4.76 -5.10
CA MET A 88 2.20 5.22 -4.72
C MET A 88 3.27 4.19 -5.10
N LEU A 89 3.02 2.91 -4.78
CA LEU A 89 3.96 1.84 -5.10
C LEU A 89 4.05 1.58 -6.60
N GLU A 90 2.92 1.58 -7.31
CA GLU A 90 2.86 1.38 -8.76
C GLU A 90 3.59 2.49 -9.53
N ALA A 91 3.53 3.74 -9.04
CA ALA A 91 4.29 4.85 -9.60
C ALA A 91 5.81 4.64 -9.51
N LYS A 92 6.29 3.86 -8.53
CA LYS A 92 7.71 3.43 -8.43
C LYS A 92 8.00 2.10 -9.14
N GLY A 93 7.03 1.52 -9.85
CA GLY A 93 7.20 0.29 -10.62
C GLY A 93 6.81 -1.00 -9.87
N PHE A 94 6.09 -0.90 -8.75
CA PHE A 94 5.47 -2.07 -8.16
C PHE A 94 4.44 -2.68 -9.13
N MET A 95 4.38 -4.01 -9.14
CA MET A 95 3.33 -4.76 -9.81
C MET A 95 2.92 -5.93 -8.93
N THR A 96 1.62 -6.17 -8.82
CA THR A 96 1.08 -7.28 -8.04
C THR A 96 1.51 -8.63 -8.65
N PRO A 97 1.67 -9.69 -7.83
CA PRO A 97 1.96 -11.04 -8.34
C PRO A 97 0.94 -11.52 -9.38
N GLN A 98 -0.33 -11.17 -9.20
CA GLN A 98 -1.42 -11.49 -10.13
C GLN A 98 -1.22 -10.78 -11.48
N ALA A 99 -0.91 -9.48 -11.48
CA ALA A 99 -0.65 -8.73 -12.71
C ALA A 99 0.56 -9.30 -13.47
N LYS A 100 1.64 -9.63 -12.74
CA LYS A 100 2.82 -10.30 -13.33
C LYS A 100 2.47 -11.64 -13.93
N LYS A 101 1.63 -12.44 -13.25
CA LYS A 101 1.17 -13.75 -13.74
C LYS A 101 0.35 -13.60 -15.03
N LEU A 102 -0.59 -12.65 -15.07
CA LEU A 102 -1.42 -12.40 -16.24
C LEU A 102 -0.60 -12.03 -17.47
N CYS A 103 0.37 -11.11 -17.31
CA CYS A 103 1.26 -10.73 -18.42
C CYS A 103 2.00 -11.96 -18.98
N LYS A 104 2.59 -12.77 -18.10
CA LYS A 104 3.32 -13.99 -18.49
C LYS A 104 2.44 -15.02 -19.20
N GLN A 105 1.21 -15.21 -18.73
CA GLN A 105 0.25 -16.12 -19.37
C GLN A 105 -0.14 -15.68 -20.78
N ASN A 106 -0.08 -14.38 -21.07
CA ASN A 106 -0.32 -13.81 -22.39
C ASN A 106 0.99 -13.61 -23.20
N GLY A 107 2.11 -14.21 -22.77
CA GLY A 107 3.40 -14.10 -23.47
C GLY A 107 4.05 -12.71 -23.41
N MET A 108 3.57 -11.82 -22.53
CA MET A 108 4.07 -10.45 -22.41
C MET A 108 5.05 -10.28 -21.25
N LYS A 109 5.97 -9.32 -21.39
CA LYS A 109 6.84 -8.90 -20.28
C LYS A 109 6.00 -8.26 -19.16
N PRO A 110 6.31 -8.49 -17.87
CA PRO A 110 5.53 -7.93 -16.77
C PRO A 110 5.82 -6.43 -16.60
N THR A 111 5.02 -5.60 -17.29
CA THR A 111 4.99 -4.13 -17.16
C THR A 111 3.57 -3.67 -16.91
N GLN A 112 3.39 -2.48 -16.33
CA GLN A 112 2.06 -1.92 -16.08
C GLN A 112 1.28 -1.69 -17.40
N GLU A 113 1.99 -1.30 -18.46
CA GLU A 113 1.41 -1.14 -19.80
C GLU A 113 0.88 -2.47 -20.36
N ASN A 114 1.70 -3.52 -20.32
CA ASN A 114 1.28 -4.84 -20.79
C ASN A 114 0.14 -5.44 -19.95
N TYR A 115 0.13 -5.15 -18.64
CA TYR A 115 -0.98 -5.54 -17.77
C TYR A 115 -2.29 -4.89 -18.21
N LYS A 116 -2.29 -3.59 -18.52
CA LYS A 116 -3.46 -2.88 -19.05
C LYS A 116 -3.94 -3.47 -20.38
N ILE A 117 -3.02 -3.83 -21.28
CA ILE A 117 -3.35 -4.50 -22.54
C ILE A 117 -4.05 -5.84 -22.27
N CYS A 118 -3.50 -6.67 -21.37
CA CYS A 118 -4.10 -7.97 -21.02
C CYS A 118 -5.51 -7.82 -20.45
N ILE A 119 -5.73 -6.86 -19.54
CA ILE A 119 -7.05 -6.61 -18.95
C ILE A 119 -8.05 -6.14 -20.00
N ARG A 120 -7.63 -5.24 -20.91
CA ARG A 120 -8.49 -4.76 -21.99
C ARG A 120 -8.91 -5.89 -22.92
N ALA A 121 -7.96 -6.71 -23.38
CA ALA A 121 -8.25 -7.87 -24.22
C ALA A 121 -9.20 -8.86 -23.55
N MET A 122 -9.01 -9.10 -22.24
CA MET A 122 -9.90 -9.96 -21.45
C MET A 122 -11.32 -9.38 -21.37
N SER A 123 -11.46 -8.07 -21.11
CA SER A 123 -12.76 -7.39 -21.07
C SER A 123 -13.49 -7.43 -22.42
N GLU A 124 -12.77 -7.20 -23.52
CA GLU A 124 -13.33 -7.25 -24.88
C GLU A 124 -13.84 -8.66 -25.22
N LYS A 125 -13.09 -9.71 -24.83
CA LYS A 125 -13.53 -11.09 -24.98
C LYS A 125 -14.82 -11.37 -24.21
N TYR A 126 -14.92 -10.95 -22.95
CA TYR A 126 -16.13 -11.13 -22.15
C TYR A 126 -17.35 -10.43 -22.74
N ILE A 127 -17.18 -9.22 -23.28
CA ILE A 127 -18.28 -8.48 -23.93
C ILE A 127 -18.77 -9.22 -25.17
N ASN A 128 -17.86 -9.71 -26.01
CA ASN A 128 -18.22 -10.42 -27.24
C ASN A 128 -18.85 -11.80 -26.99
N GLU A 129 -18.51 -12.48 -25.89
CA GLU A 129 -19.11 -13.77 -25.50
C GLU A 129 -20.47 -13.62 -24.80
N ALA A 130 -20.78 -12.43 -24.28
CA ALA A 130 -22.04 -12.11 -23.61
C ALA A 130 -23.10 -11.47 -24.53
N ALA A 131 -22.71 -11.11 -25.76
CA ALA A 131 -23.58 -10.56 -26.80
C ALA A 131 -24.06 -11.66 -27.76
#